data_AF-A0ABD5SZS6-F1
#
_entry.id   AF-A0ABD5SZS6-F1
#
_cell.length_a   1.000
_cell.length_b   1.000
_cell.length_c   1.000
_cell.angle_alpha   90.00
_cell.angle_beta   90.00
_cell.angle_gamma   90.00
#
_symmetry.space_group_name_H-M   'P 1'
#
loop_
_entity.id
_entity.type
_entity.pdbx_description
1 polymer ?
#
loop_
_entity_poly.entity_id
_entity_poly.type
_entity_poly.pdbx_seq_one_letter_code
_entity_poly.pdbx_strand_id
1 'polypeptide(L)'
;MTVALLPLHHGSIHYPPHPPEDVDGWPPEVVLKHCDGELIQVGSLPSPLTFARRGEYDASYVSTGEEYVHFPKAVATAADKQAFGYRQNGESASMLTVADDPETIAVEPRNRGGVLVQSPAHLPFGVYLTTGEAYRARLTTDTDQPQASEAGTLGRDSTKAVVEYRSDNVAEWEQLGYAIPTELSGLLQNTIGEPGEHTSIPVLSDPSSGKMEDVIEANYDGSEVFDLPQTDQEEEIIRRTGMNSKTVFPPTHPVPTPLFE
;
A
#
# COMPACT_ATOMS: atom_id res chain seq x y z
N MET A 1 17.39 -3.48 2.39
CA MET A 1 17.23 -2.11 1.88
C MET A 1 15.74 -1.79 1.87
N THR A 2 15.31 -0.57 2.16
CA THR A 2 13.90 -0.19 2.26
C THR A 2 13.52 0.68 1.07
N VAL A 3 12.36 0.44 0.47
CA VAL A 3 11.80 1.30 -0.58
C VAL A 3 10.53 1.99 -0.11
N ALA A 4 10.29 3.22 -0.57
CA ALA A 4 8.98 3.84 -0.50
C ALA A 4 8.30 3.77 -1.87
N LEU A 5 7.04 3.37 -1.86
CA LEU A 5 6.12 3.52 -2.99
C LEU A 5 5.29 4.79 -2.74
N LEU A 6 5.33 5.72 -3.68
CA LEU A 6 4.57 6.98 -3.63
C LEU A 6 3.54 7.04 -4.77
N PRO A 7 2.37 6.38 -4.64
CA PRO A 7 1.32 6.51 -5.65
C PRO A 7 0.77 7.94 -5.78
N LEU A 8 0.99 8.79 -4.76
CA LEU A 8 0.47 10.16 -4.67
C LEU A 8 -1.05 10.18 -4.94
N HIS A 9 -1.56 11.24 -5.58
CA HIS A 9 -2.97 11.33 -5.96
C HIS A 9 -3.33 10.44 -7.17
N HIS A 10 -2.36 9.73 -7.74
CA HIS A 10 -2.55 8.93 -8.95
C HIS A 10 -2.95 7.48 -8.66
N GLY A 11 -2.93 7.03 -7.41
CA GLY A 11 -3.31 5.66 -7.09
C GLY A 11 -3.47 5.36 -5.62
N SER A 12 -3.96 4.15 -5.32
CA SER A 12 -4.24 3.66 -3.98
C SER A 12 -3.55 2.33 -3.74
N ILE A 13 -3.19 2.05 -2.48
CA ILE A 13 -2.56 0.79 -2.09
C ILE A 13 -3.62 -0.10 -1.45
N HIS A 14 -3.85 -1.26 -2.06
CA HIS A 14 -4.87 -2.22 -1.68
C HIS A 14 -4.24 -3.43 -0.99
N TYR A 15 -4.85 -3.80 0.13
CA TYR A 15 -4.53 -5.02 0.85
C TYR A 15 -5.74 -5.97 0.80
N PRO A 16 -5.54 -7.23 0.43
CA PRO A 16 -6.54 -8.28 0.49
C PRO A 16 -6.38 -9.17 1.76
N PRO A 17 -7.47 -9.73 2.31
CA PRO A 17 -7.46 -10.64 3.45
C PRO A 17 -7.00 -12.08 3.10
N HIS A 18 -6.85 -12.41 1.81
CA HIS A 18 -6.57 -13.78 1.35
C HIS A 18 -5.50 -13.81 0.24
N PRO A 19 -4.19 -13.87 0.54
CA PRO A 19 -3.18 -14.31 -0.44
C PRO A 19 -3.43 -15.76 -0.91
N PRO A 20 -2.81 -16.22 -2.02
CA PRO A 20 -3.02 -17.58 -2.52
C PRO A 20 -2.53 -18.67 -1.56
N GLU A 21 -3.38 -19.69 -1.44
CA GLU A 21 -3.22 -21.07 -0.97
C GLU A 21 -2.66 -21.43 0.42
N ASP A 22 -1.95 -20.59 1.18
CA ASP A 22 -1.44 -21.07 2.50
C ASP A 22 -1.32 -20.00 3.62
N VAL A 23 -1.92 -18.82 3.44
CA VAL A 23 -1.91 -17.80 4.50
C VAL A 23 -3.32 -17.24 4.70
N ASP A 24 -3.99 -17.71 5.76
CA ASP A 24 -5.17 -17.06 6.30
C ASP A 24 -4.76 -15.71 6.91
N GLY A 25 -5.19 -14.60 6.29
CA GLY A 25 -5.18 -13.29 6.93
C GLY A 25 -4.52 -12.16 6.13
N TRP A 26 -4.73 -10.97 6.67
CA TRP A 26 -4.13 -9.72 6.22
C TRP A 26 -2.59 -9.79 6.17
N PRO A 27 -1.93 -8.95 5.33
CA PRO A 27 -0.48 -8.82 5.38
C PRO A 27 -0.02 -8.63 6.84
N PRO A 28 1.01 -9.37 7.30
CA PRO A 28 1.44 -9.31 8.68
C PRO A 28 1.84 -7.92 9.17
N GLU A 29 2.22 -7.03 8.25
CA GLU A 29 2.73 -5.70 8.55
C GLU A 29 2.35 -4.67 7.47
N VAL A 30 2.00 -3.45 7.88
CA VAL A 30 1.82 -2.28 7.00
C VAL A 30 2.58 -1.10 7.61
N VAL A 31 3.39 -0.41 6.80
CA VAL A 31 4.15 0.76 7.24
C VAL A 31 3.77 1.96 6.38
N LEU A 32 3.11 2.93 7.01
CA LEU A 32 2.74 4.21 6.40
C LEU A 32 3.80 5.26 6.77
N LYS A 33 4.23 6.04 5.78
CA LYS A 33 5.16 7.16 5.96
C LYS A 33 4.56 8.45 5.45
N HIS A 34 4.54 9.48 6.28
CA HIS A 34 4.25 10.85 5.87
C HIS A 34 5.55 11.57 5.44
N CYS A 35 5.43 12.59 4.58
CA CYS A 35 6.56 13.28 3.95
C CYS A 35 7.41 14.08 4.95
N ASP A 36 6.84 14.48 6.09
CA ASP A 36 7.59 15.08 7.20
C ASP A 36 8.50 14.10 7.96
N GLY A 37 8.48 12.82 7.57
CA GLY A 37 9.30 11.77 8.15
C GLY A 37 8.62 11.01 9.29
N GLU A 38 7.37 11.32 9.67
CA GLU A 38 6.61 10.47 10.60
C GLU A 38 6.33 9.10 9.96
N LEU A 39 6.52 8.06 10.78
CA LEU A 39 6.28 6.67 10.42
C LEU A 39 5.22 6.08 11.34
N ILE A 40 4.24 5.36 10.79
CA ILE A 40 3.35 4.48 11.54
C ILE A 40 3.42 3.06 10.97
N GLN A 41 3.86 2.13 11.80
CA GLN A 41 3.77 0.70 11.53
C GLN A 41 2.56 0.10 12.24
N VAL A 42 1.84 -0.75 11.52
CA VAL A 42 0.80 -1.67 12.00
C VAL A 42 1.33 -3.09 11.79
N GLY A 43 1.58 -3.83 12.87
CA GLY A 43 2.16 -5.17 12.79
C GLY A 43 1.43 -6.19 13.66
N SER A 44 1.45 -7.45 13.23
CA SER A 44 0.66 -8.54 13.81
C SER A 44 1.33 -9.41 14.87
N LEU A 45 2.56 -9.09 15.33
CA LEU A 45 3.28 -9.96 16.26
C LEU A 45 3.92 -9.31 17.50
N PRO A 46 3.89 -10.02 18.65
CA PRO A 46 2.90 -11.04 19.01
C PRO A 46 1.65 -10.32 19.52
N SER A 47 0.48 -10.71 19.04
CA SER A 47 -0.83 -10.21 19.48
C SER A 47 -0.79 -9.63 20.90
N PRO A 48 -1.22 -8.37 21.07
CA PRO A 48 -2.08 -7.62 20.14
C PRO A 48 -1.34 -6.87 19.04
N LEU A 49 -2.09 -6.40 18.03
CA LEU A 49 -1.54 -5.54 16.97
C LEU A 49 -0.88 -4.32 17.60
N THR A 50 0.33 -4.01 17.14
CA THR A 50 1.12 -2.90 17.71
C THR A 50 1.12 -1.69 16.78
N PHE A 51 1.09 -0.52 17.40
CA PHE A 51 1.39 0.77 16.77
C PHE A 51 2.79 1.20 17.18
N ALA A 52 3.63 1.51 16.21
CA ALA A 52 4.91 2.13 16.47
C ALA A 52 5.06 3.42 15.68
N ARG A 53 5.42 4.50 16.40
CA ARG A 53 5.69 5.83 15.85
C ARG A 53 7.14 6.20 16.07
N ARG A 54 7.83 6.67 15.03
CA ARG A 54 9.18 7.27 15.14
C ARG A 54 9.46 8.29 14.04
N GLY A 55 10.52 9.07 14.26
CA GLY A 55 11.08 9.98 13.25
C GLY A 55 11.98 9.26 12.23
N GLU A 56 12.33 10.03 11.21
CA GLU A 56 12.79 9.65 9.86
C GLU A 56 13.80 8.50 9.69
N TYR A 57 14.68 8.23 10.66
CA TYR A 57 15.90 7.42 10.44
C TYR A 57 16.04 6.14 11.27
N ASP A 58 15.19 5.91 12.27
CA ASP A 58 15.38 4.79 13.19
C ASP A 58 14.29 3.75 13.00
N ALA A 59 14.57 2.73 12.18
CA ALA A 59 13.73 1.53 11.99
C ALA A 59 13.68 0.62 13.24
N SER A 60 14.07 1.18 14.40
CA SER A 60 13.82 0.59 15.69
C SER A 60 12.41 1.01 16.09
N TYR A 61 11.45 0.11 16.19
CA TYR A 61 10.07 0.48 16.54
C TYR A 61 9.87 0.34 18.05
N VAL A 62 9.19 1.30 18.70
CA VAL A 62 8.68 1.09 20.08
C VAL A 62 7.17 1.09 19.98
N SER A 63 6.52 0.06 20.53
CA SER A 63 5.06 0.06 20.70
C SER A 63 4.66 1.25 21.56
N THR A 64 3.97 2.24 20.98
CA THR A 64 3.56 3.48 21.65
C THR A 64 2.12 3.44 22.19
N GLY A 65 1.47 2.29 22.14
CA GLY A 65 0.21 2.04 22.85
C GLY A 65 -1.06 2.16 21.99
N GLU A 66 -2.09 1.52 22.54
CA GLU A 66 -3.32 0.98 21.94
C GLU A 66 -3.11 -0.34 21.19
N GLU A 67 -3.65 -1.38 21.80
CA GLU A 67 -3.72 -2.75 21.33
C GLU A 67 -5.01 -2.90 20.52
N TYR A 68 -4.91 -3.26 19.24
CA TYR A 68 -6.08 -3.37 18.36
C TYR A 68 -6.49 -4.83 18.20
N VAL A 69 -7.79 -5.06 18.18
CA VAL A 69 -8.38 -6.40 18.07
C VAL A 69 -8.42 -6.89 16.61
N HIS A 70 -8.58 -5.96 15.66
CA HIS A 70 -8.75 -6.28 14.23
C HIS A 70 -7.79 -5.45 13.37
N PHE A 71 -7.19 -6.09 12.37
CA PHE A 71 -6.22 -5.47 11.47
C PHE A 71 -6.79 -4.33 10.62
N PRO A 72 -7.98 -4.47 9.99
CA PRO A 72 -8.60 -3.36 9.24
C PRO A 72 -8.73 -2.09 10.07
N LYS A 73 -9.14 -2.23 11.34
CA LYS A 73 -9.30 -1.11 12.26
C LYS A 73 -7.97 -0.46 12.62
N ALA A 74 -6.93 -1.26 12.84
CA ALA A 74 -5.58 -0.75 13.08
C ALA A 74 -5.05 0.03 11.86
N VAL A 75 -5.20 -0.50 10.65
CA VAL A 75 -4.78 0.21 9.43
C VAL A 75 -5.59 1.49 9.22
N ALA A 76 -6.91 1.47 9.44
CA ALA A 76 -7.75 2.66 9.34
C ALA A 76 -7.32 3.75 10.33
N THR A 77 -7.00 3.38 11.57
CA THR A 77 -6.50 4.34 12.56
C THR A 77 -5.09 4.84 12.21
N ALA A 78 -4.21 4.00 11.65
CA ALA A 78 -2.91 4.46 11.16
C ALA A 78 -3.06 5.44 9.99
N ALA A 79 -3.94 5.14 9.04
CA ALA A 79 -4.25 6.00 7.91
C ALA A 79 -4.80 7.36 8.38
N ASP A 80 -5.77 7.37 9.29
CA ASP A 80 -6.32 8.59 9.89
C ASP A 80 -5.21 9.43 10.57
N LYS A 81 -4.38 8.78 11.40
CA LYS A 81 -3.26 9.40 12.11
C LYS A 81 -2.16 9.96 11.19
N GLN A 82 -2.00 9.40 9.99
CA GLN A 82 -1.05 9.87 8.98
C GLN A 82 -1.70 10.74 7.89
N ALA A 83 -2.96 11.12 8.07
CA ALA A 83 -3.71 11.89 7.11
C ALA A 83 -3.80 11.22 5.72
N PHE A 84 -3.95 9.90 5.66
CA PHE A 84 -4.28 9.14 4.46
C PHE A 84 -5.81 8.98 4.31
N GLY A 85 -6.27 8.64 3.11
CA GLY A 85 -7.62 8.14 2.88
C GLY A 85 -7.74 6.65 3.19
N TYR A 86 -8.94 6.21 3.55
CA TYR A 86 -9.22 4.81 3.85
C TYR A 86 -10.55 4.37 3.25
N ARG A 87 -10.54 3.24 2.54
CA ARG A 87 -11.74 2.64 1.96
C ARG A 87 -11.81 1.17 2.32
N GLN A 88 -13.03 0.69 2.51
CA GLN A 88 -13.34 -0.73 2.66
C GLN A 88 -14.26 -1.14 1.51
N ASN A 89 -13.93 -2.22 0.80
CA ASN A 89 -14.74 -2.74 -0.31
C ASN A 89 -15.08 -1.68 -1.39
N GLY A 90 -14.17 -0.74 -1.63
CA GLY A 90 -14.36 0.37 -2.58
C GLY A 90 -15.12 1.59 -2.03
N GLU A 91 -15.65 1.53 -0.82
CA GLU A 91 -16.40 2.62 -0.18
C GLU A 91 -15.58 3.36 0.88
N SER A 92 -15.75 4.68 0.96
CA SER A 92 -15.13 5.52 1.99
C SER A 92 -15.52 5.07 3.39
N ALA A 93 -14.52 4.90 4.26
CA ALA A 93 -14.73 4.49 5.64
C ALA A 93 -13.85 5.28 6.60
N SER A 94 -14.32 5.44 7.84
CA SER A 94 -13.58 6.05 8.94
C SER A 94 -13.25 5.01 10.00
N MET A 95 -12.28 5.27 10.87
CA MET A 95 -11.93 4.35 11.97
C MET A 95 -13.11 3.97 12.90
N LEU A 96 -14.21 4.74 12.86
CA LEU A 96 -15.43 4.52 13.62
C LEU A 96 -16.44 3.58 12.92
N THR A 97 -16.25 3.33 11.62
CA THR A 97 -17.21 2.63 10.73
C THR A 97 -16.61 1.41 10.04
N VAL A 98 -15.37 1.05 10.39
CA VAL A 98 -14.65 -0.11 9.85
C VAL A 98 -15.34 -1.41 10.29
N ALA A 99 -15.66 -2.25 9.31
CA ALA A 99 -16.06 -3.63 9.55
C ALA A 99 -14.86 -4.47 10.02
N ASP A 100 -15.11 -5.49 10.84
CA ASP A 100 -14.03 -6.32 11.37
C ASP A 100 -13.39 -7.24 10.30
N ASP A 101 -14.13 -7.54 9.22
CA ASP A 101 -13.72 -8.49 8.17
C ASP A 101 -14.16 -8.03 6.75
N PRO A 102 -13.56 -6.95 6.20
CA PRO A 102 -13.82 -6.51 4.83
C PRO A 102 -13.07 -7.38 3.80
N GLU A 103 -13.62 -7.47 2.59
CA GLU A 103 -12.98 -8.18 1.46
C GLU A 103 -11.73 -7.47 0.95
N THR A 104 -11.68 -6.14 1.05
CA THR A 104 -10.50 -5.34 0.69
C THR A 104 -10.42 -4.10 1.56
N ILE A 105 -9.20 -3.66 1.85
CA ILE A 105 -8.94 -2.32 2.41
C ILE A 105 -8.02 -1.57 1.44
N ALA A 106 -8.31 -0.29 1.24
CA ALA A 106 -7.48 0.59 0.43
C ALA A 106 -6.99 1.76 1.29
N VAL A 107 -5.69 2.04 1.18
CA VAL A 107 -5.06 3.22 1.74
C VAL A 107 -4.74 4.16 0.59
N GLU A 108 -5.37 5.32 0.59
CA GLU A 108 -5.19 6.33 -0.45
C GLU A 108 -4.14 7.33 0.03
N PRO A 109 -2.91 7.30 -0.53
CA PRO A 109 -1.90 8.30 -0.23
C PRO A 109 -2.44 9.68 -0.54
N ARG A 110 -2.33 10.58 0.43
CA ARG A 110 -2.32 11.99 0.08
C ARG A 110 -1.03 12.29 -0.69
N ASN A 111 -0.99 13.45 -1.31
CA ASN A 111 0.22 14.07 -1.87
C ASN A 111 1.33 14.33 -0.82
N ARG A 112 1.37 13.61 0.29
CA ARG A 112 2.22 13.81 1.45
C ARG A 112 2.70 12.50 2.07
N GLY A 113 2.71 11.39 1.33
CA GLY A 113 3.17 10.14 1.91
C GLY A 113 3.18 8.94 0.96
N GLY A 114 3.61 7.80 1.51
CA GLY A 114 3.68 6.53 0.82
C GLY A 114 3.69 5.34 1.78
N VAL A 115 3.85 4.16 1.19
CA VAL A 115 4.04 2.91 1.94
C VAL A 115 5.50 2.50 1.86
N LEU A 116 6.06 2.08 2.99
CA LEU A 116 7.39 1.51 3.03
C LEU A 116 7.33 -0.01 2.87
N VAL A 117 8.21 -0.52 2.03
CA VAL A 117 8.37 -1.96 1.82
C VAL A 117 9.84 -2.32 2.01
N GLN A 118 10.09 -3.22 2.97
CA GLN A 118 11.43 -3.72 3.31
C GLN A 118 11.47 -5.25 3.44
N SER A 119 10.35 -5.84 3.83
CA SER A 119 10.22 -7.23 4.22
C SER A 119 9.06 -7.89 3.47
N PRO A 120 9.12 -9.21 3.22
CA PRO A 120 7.99 -10.02 2.76
C PRO A 120 6.75 -9.94 3.67
N ALA A 121 6.91 -9.53 4.93
CA ALA A 121 5.80 -9.30 5.85
C ALA A 121 4.82 -8.20 5.40
N HIS A 122 5.22 -7.35 4.45
CA HIS A 122 4.33 -6.35 3.85
C HIS A 122 3.54 -6.87 2.64
N LEU A 123 3.77 -8.12 2.23
CA LEU A 123 3.03 -8.76 1.16
C LEU A 123 1.82 -9.52 1.74
N PRO A 124 0.73 -9.64 0.97
CA PRO A 124 0.55 -9.07 -0.37
C PRO A 124 0.04 -7.63 -0.37
N PHE A 125 0.27 -6.91 -1.47
CA PHE A 125 -0.41 -5.64 -1.76
C PHE A 125 -0.58 -5.45 -3.27
N GLY A 126 -1.48 -4.55 -3.64
CA GLY A 126 -1.57 -3.99 -4.99
C GLY A 126 -1.56 -2.47 -4.99
N VAL A 127 -1.09 -1.87 -6.08
CA VAL A 127 -1.18 -0.43 -6.34
C VAL A 127 -2.10 -0.24 -7.55
N TYR A 128 -3.23 0.43 -7.35
CA TYR A 128 -4.24 0.68 -8.39
C TYR A 128 -4.22 2.15 -8.78
N LEU A 129 -3.96 2.43 -10.05
CA LEU A 129 -3.88 3.78 -10.57
C LEU A 129 -5.25 4.29 -11.03
N THR A 130 -5.43 5.60 -11.01
CA THR A 130 -6.62 6.27 -11.56
C THR A 130 -6.77 6.07 -13.07
N THR A 131 -5.69 5.72 -13.75
CA THR A 131 -5.68 5.36 -15.18
C THR A 131 -6.32 3.99 -15.45
N GLY A 132 -6.51 3.16 -14.42
CA GLY A 132 -6.96 1.77 -14.54
C GLY A 132 -5.82 0.75 -14.53
N GLU A 133 -4.57 1.21 -14.66
CA GLU A 133 -3.38 0.36 -14.53
C GLU A 133 -3.21 -0.12 -13.10
N ALA A 134 -2.64 -1.31 -12.92
CA ALA A 134 -2.40 -1.88 -11.61
C ALA A 134 -1.09 -2.67 -11.53
N TYR A 135 -0.49 -2.65 -10.36
CA TYR A 135 0.64 -3.49 -9.98
C TYR A 135 0.23 -4.34 -8.79
N ARG A 136 0.68 -5.59 -8.71
CA ARG A 136 0.54 -6.39 -7.49
C ARG A 136 1.84 -7.09 -7.14
N ALA A 137 2.12 -7.17 -5.85
CA ALA A 137 3.25 -7.88 -5.30
C ALA A 137 2.75 -8.95 -4.32
N ARG A 138 3.19 -10.19 -4.51
CA ARG A 138 2.74 -11.34 -3.70
C ARG A 138 3.83 -12.39 -3.55
N LEU A 139 3.64 -13.27 -2.58
CA LEU A 139 4.43 -14.49 -2.44
C LEU A 139 3.80 -15.61 -3.28
N THR A 140 4.64 -16.51 -3.80
CA THR A 140 4.22 -17.72 -4.50
C THR A 140 5.15 -18.88 -4.14
N THR A 141 4.59 -20.08 -4.07
CA THR A 141 5.31 -21.36 -3.99
C THR A 141 5.28 -22.00 -5.36
N ASP A 142 6.44 -22.42 -5.86
CA ASP A 142 6.65 -22.70 -7.28
C ASP A 142 6.09 -24.09 -7.69
N THR A 143 4.79 -24.16 -8.03
CA THR A 143 4.20 -25.27 -8.82
C THR A 143 3.58 -24.83 -10.15
N ASP A 144 3.38 -23.52 -10.38
CA ASP A 144 2.57 -23.01 -11.50
C ASP A 144 3.35 -22.36 -12.66
N GLN A 145 4.69 -22.50 -12.75
CA GLN A 145 5.45 -21.85 -13.83
C GLN A 145 6.04 -22.80 -14.89
N PRO A 146 5.88 -22.49 -16.20
CA PRO A 146 6.63 -23.15 -17.26
C PRO A 146 8.12 -22.82 -17.11
N GLN A 147 8.97 -23.85 -17.17
CA GLN A 147 10.42 -23.72 -17.06
C GLN A 147 10.97 -22.67 -18.04
N ALA A 148 11.51 -21.57 -17.51
CA ALA A 148 12.44 -20.71 -18.22
C ALA A 148 13.79 -20.68 -17.49
N SER A 149 14.83 -20.79 -18.32
CA SER A 149 16.18 -21.25 -18.03
C SER A 149 17.09 -20.22 -17.35
N GLU A 150 18.03 -20.75 -16.55
CA GLU A 150 19.33 -20.18 -16.18
C GLU A 150 19.35 -18.87 -15.36
N ALA A 151 19.37 -18.99 -14.03
CA ALA A 151 20.52 -18.67 -13.18
C ALA A 151 20.14 -18.78 -11.69
N GLY A 152 20.87 -19.61 -10.95
CA GLY A 152 20.81 -19.66 -9.49
C GLY A 152 20.04 -20.86 -8.96
N THR A 153 20.76 -21.71 -8.23
CA THR A 153 20.30 -22.94 -7.58
C THR A 153 19.29 -22.64 -6.46
N LEU A 154 18.05 -22.34 -6.81
CA LEU A 154 16.95 -22.34 -5.86
C LEU A 154 16.23 -23.68 -5.97
N GLY A 155 16.15 -24.39 -4.84
CA GLY A 155 15.49 -25.68 -4.75
C GLY A 155 14.03 -25.58 -5.19
N ARG A 156 13.47 -26.71 -5.62
CA ARG A 156 12.13 -26.88 -6.21
C ARG A 156 10.96 -26.46 -5.30
N ASP A 157 11.23 -25.98 -4.08
CA ASP A 157 10.28 -25.59 -3.04
C ASP A 157 10.61 -24.18 -2.45
N SER A 158 11.18 -23.27 -3.23
CA SER A 158 11.53 -21.93 -2.73
C SER A 158 10.37 -20.95 -2.90
N THR A 159 9.83 -20.41 -1.80
CA THR A 159 8.95 -19.24 -1.83
C THR A 159 9.63 -18.08 -2.56
N LYS A 160 8.95 -17.47 -3.52
CA LYS A 160 9.42 -16.31 -4.29
C LYS A 160 8.46 -15.13 -4.10
N ALA A 161 9.00 -13.92 -4.15
CA ALA A 161 8.21 -12.71 -4.36
C ALA A 161 8.06 -12.48 -5.86
N VAL A 162 6.86 -12.16 -6.31
CA VAL A 162 6.54 -11.87 -7.71
C VAL A 162 5.88 -10.50 -7.78
N VAL A 163 6.23 -9.73 -8.81
CA VAL A 163 5.54 -8.50 -9.19
C VAL A 163 4.88 -8.70 -10.54
N GLU A 164 3.60 -8.39 -10.60
CA GLU A 164 2.77 -8.47 -11.80
C GLU A 164 2.19 -7.09 -12.11
N TYR A 165 1.92 -6.84 -13.38
CA TYR A 165 1.33 -5.63 -13.93
C TYR A 165 0.09 -5.96 -14.73
N ARG A 166 -0.80 -4.98 -14.81
CA ARG A 166 -2.02 -5.03 -15.60
C ARG A 166 -2.28 -3.64 -16.18
N SER A 167 -2.54 -3.57 -17.48
CA SER A 167 -2.69 -2.29 -18.18
C SER A 167 -4.05 -1.62 -17.99
N ASP A 168 -5.10 -2.36 -17.62
CA ASP A 168 -6.42 -1.83 -17.31
C ASP A 168 -7.23 -2.80 -16.42
N ASN A 169 -8.46 -2.45 -16.04
CA ASN A 169 -9.31 -3.28 -15.17
C ASN A 169 -9.92 -4.53 -15.82
N VAL A 170 -9.59 -4.85 -17.08
CA VAL A 170 -10.07 -6.06 -17.78
C VAL A 170 -8.94 -6.91 -18.38
N ALA A 171 -7.71 -6.39 -18.44
CA ALA A 171 -6.54 -7.10 -18.94
C ALA A 171 -6.13 -8.25 -18.01
N GLU A 172 -5.34 -9.19 -18.55
CA GLU A 172 -4.73 -10.25 -17.76
C GLU A 172 -3.49 -9.72 -17.01
N TRP A 173 -3.10 -10.40 -15.94
CA TRP A 173 -1.89 -10.07 -15.18
C TRP A 173 -0.65 -10.57 -15.91
N GLU A 174 0.28 -9.67 -16.17
CA GLU A 174 1.58 -9.96 -16.77
C GLU A 174 2.68 -9.93 -15.69
N GLN A 175 3.48 -10.99 -15.59
CA GLN A 175 4.59 -11.02 -14.65
C GLN A 175 5.73 -10.11 -15.13
N LEU A 176 6.04 -9.06 -14.34
CA LEU A 176 7.19 -8.18 -14.60
C LEU A 176 8.49 -8.78 -14.07
N GLY A 177 8.44 -9.52 -12.96
CA GLY A 177 9.64 -10.12 -12.38
C GLY A 177 9.38 -10.93 -11.12
N TYR A 178 10.43 -11.65 -10.69
CA TYR A 178 10.43 -12.41 -9.45
C TYR A 178 11.79 -12.34 -8.77
N ALA A 179 11.81 -12.51 -7.46
CA ALA A 179 13.03 -12.57 -6.66
C ALA A 179 12.84 -13.44 -5.42
N ILE A 180 13.94 -13.82 -4.77
CA ILE A 180 13.84 -14.36 -3.41
C ILE A 180 13.30 -13.28 -2.45
N PRO A 181 12.59 -13.66 -1.38
CA PRO A 181 11.90 -12.68 -0.54
C PRO A 181 12.83 -11.61 0.09
N THR A 182 14.11 -11.93 0.32
CA THR A 182 15.12 -10.99 0.83
C THR A 182 15.50 -9.88 -0.15
N GLU A 183 15.18 -10.04 -1.44
CA GLU A 183 15.50 -9.10 -2.52
C GLU A 183 14.27 -8.29 -2.98
N LEU A 184 13.15 -8.38 -2.26
CA LEU A 184 11.88 -7.72 -2.57
C LEU A 184 12.05 -6.22 -2.93
N SER A 185 12.82 -5.48 -2.14
CA SER A 185 13.00 -4.04 -2.38
C SER A 185 13.71 -3.75 -3.71
N GLY A 186 14.67 -4.59 -4.10
CA GLY A 186 15.33 -4.47 -5.40
C GLY A 186 14.40 -4.85 -6.54
N LEU A 187 13.58 -5.89 -6.35
CA LEU A 187 12.54 -6.27 -7.31
C LEU A 187 11.57 -5.12 -7.57
N LEU A 188 11.03 -4.49 -6.51
CA LEU A 188 10.09 -3.37 -6.64
C LEU A 188 10.74 -2.15 -7.32
N GLN A 189 12.00 -1.86 -7.01
CA GLN A 189 12.74 -0.77 -7.66
C GLN A 189 12.92 -1.01 -9.16
N ASN A 190 13.20 -2.25 -9.57
CA ASN A 190 13.45 -2.57 -10.98
C ASN A 190 12.15 -2.79 -11.78
N THR A 191 11.03 -3.08 -11.13
CA THR A 191 9.76 -3.41 -11.82
C THR A 191 8.76 -2.26 -11.78
N ILE A 192 8.57 -1.63 -10.62
CA ILE A 192 7.67 -0.47 -10.45
C ILE A 192 8.45 0.84 -10.61
N GLY A 193 9.74 0.86 -10.25
CA GLY A 193 10.55 2.07 -10.27
C GLY A 193 11.28 2.35 -11.58
N GLU A 194 11.33 1.40 -12.52
CA GLU A 194 11.93 1.67 -13.83
C GLU A 194 11.05 2.65 -14.61
N PRO A 195 11.60 3.80 -15.06
CA PRO A 195 10.88 4.73 -15.91
C PRO A 195 10.68 4.10 -17.29
N GLY A 196 9.55 3.42 -17.46
CA GLY A 196 8.99 3.00 -18.73
C GLY A 196 7.86 3.93 -19.16
N GLU A 197 7.22 3.63 -20.29
CA GLU A 197 6.07 4.38 -20.83
C GLU A 197 4.83 4.43 -19.89
N HIS A 198 4.88 3.78 -18.72
CA HIS A 198 3.72 3.45 -17.88
C HIS A 198 3.83 3.79 -16.37
N THR A 199 4.96 4.29 -15.86
CA THR A 199 5.15 4.37 -14.40
C THR A 199 4.87 5.76 -13.82
N SER A 200 3.62 5.98 -13.39
CA SER A 200 3.20 7.16 -12.58
C SER A 200 3.50 7.02 -11.07
N ILE A 201 4.19 5.96 -10.64
CA ILE A 201 4.49 5.70 -9.22
C ILE A 201 5.99 5.92 -8.96
N PRO A 202 6.37 7.05 -8.34
CA PRO A 202 7.73 7.19 -7.84
C PRO A 202 8.10 6.13 -6.80
N VAL A 203 9.22 5.44 -7.03
CA VAL A 203 9.80 4.45 -6.10
C VAL A 203 11.15 4.96 -5.60
N LEU A 204 11.29 5.09 -4.28
CA LEU A 204 12.49 5.64 -3.64
C LEU A 204 13.22 4.60 -2.82
N SER A 205 14.48 4.35 -3.16
CA SER A 205 15.35 3.42 -2.45
C SER A 205 15.99 4.02 -1.19
N ASP A 206 15.91 5.35 -1.03
CA ASP A 206 16.28 6.10 0.17
C ASP A 206 15.11 7.02 0.51
N PRO A 207 14.11 6.53 1.27
CA PRO A 207 12.88 7.26 1.52
C PRO A 207 13.06 8.27 2.65
N SER A 208 14.02 9.18 2.54
CA SER A 208 14.18 10.31 3.46
C SER A 208 13.06 11.34 3.27
N SER A 209 12.77 12.14 4.30
CA SER A 209 11.74 13.19 4.25
C SER A 209 12.02 14.14 3.09
N GLY A 210 13.25 14.67 3.02
CA GLY A 210 13.68 15.57 1.95
C GLY A 210 13.54 14.96 0.55
N LYS A 211 13.93 13.69 0.34
CA LYS A 211 13.77 13.05 -0.97
C LYS A 211 12.30 12.81 -1.34
N MET A 212 11.47 12.48 -0.35
CA MET A 212 10.04 12.35 -0.56
C MET A 212 9.41 13.70 -0.90
N GLU A 213 9.79 14.77 -0.20
CA GLU A 213 9.35 16.14 -0.50
C GLU A 213 9.77 16.56 -1.90
N ASP A 214 11.03 16.38 -2.29
CA ASP A 214 11.53 16.71 -3.64
C ASP A 214 10.70 16.03 -4.74
N VAL A 215 10.38 14.74 -4.55
CA VAL A 215 9.61 13.95 -5.50
C VAL A 215 8.15 14.36 -5.52
N ILE A 216 7.57 14.63 -4.36
CA ILE A 216 6.21 15.16 -4.25
C ILE A 216 6.13 16.50 -4.97
N GLU A 217 7.04 17.44 -4.72
CA GLU A 217 7.05 18.76 -5.36
C GLU A 217 7.23 18.64 -6.88
N ALA A 218 8.04 17.71 -7.36
CA ALA A 218 8.24 17.48 -8.79
C ALA A 218 7.01 16.90 -9.50
N ASN A 219 6.16 16.16 -8.79
CA ASN A 219 5.00 15.45 -9.35
C ASN A 219 3.65 16.05 -8.92
N TYR A 220 3.65 17.07 -8.06
CA TYR A 220 2.44 17.74 -7.60
C TYR A 220 2.25 19.06 -8.35
N ASP A 221 1.24 19.11 -9.22
CA ASP A 221 0.99 20.29 -10.07
C ASP A 221 0.24 21.45 -9.38
N GLY A 222 -0.11 21.27 -8.09
CA GLY A 222 -0.80 22.29 -7.29
C GLY A 222 -2.26 22.57 -7.72
N SER A 223 -2.76 21.93 -8.76
CA SER A 223 -4.07 22.20 -9.35
C SER A 223 -5.20 21.33 -8.76
N GLU A 224 -4.85 20.21 -8.12
CA GLU A 224 -5.78 19.30 -7.46
C GLU A 224 -5.92 19.54 -5.95
N VAL A 225 -6.18 20.77 -5.53
CA VAL A 225 -6.90 20.96 -4.26
C VAL A 225 -8.37 20.68 -4.56
N PHE A 226 -8.74 19.40 -4.52
CA PHE A 226 -10.12 18.96 -4.70
C PHE A 226 -11.02 19.61 -3.65
N ASP A 227 -11.80 20.62 -4.05
CA ASP A 227 -13.10 20.92 -3.44
C ASP A 227 -14.13 20.07 -4.18
N LEU A 228 -14.45 18.90 -3.64
CA LEU A 228 -15.57 18.11 -4.15
C LEU A 228 -16.89 18.60 -3.55
N PRO A 229 -18.01 18.47 -4.28
CA PRO A 229 -19.33 18.65 -3.70
C PRO A 229 -19.53 17.58 -2.63
N GLN A 230 -19.48 17.99 -1.36
CA GLN A 230 -19.73 17.12 -0.23
C GLN A 230 -21.21 16.77 -0.20
N THR A 231 -21.54 15.48 -0.08
CA THR A 231 -22.90 15.08 0.27
C THR A 231 -23.16 15.35 1.75
N ASP A 232 -24.41 15.56 2.16
CA ASP A 232 -24.78 15.81 3.57
C ASP A 232 -24.28 14.71 4.52
N GLN A 233 -24.16 13.46 4.03
CA GLN A 233 -23.61 12.34 4.80
C GLN A 233 -22.09 12.45 5.00
N GLU A 234 -21.35 12.86 3.98
CA GLU A 234 -19.90 13.05 4.05
C GLU A 234 -19.55 14.26 4.92
N GLU A 235 -20.30 15.36 4.81
CA GLU A 235 -20.17 16.53 5.69
C GLU A 235 -20.35 16.14 7.16
N GLU A 236 -21.35 15.32 7.48
CA GLU A 236 -21.61 14.88 8.85
C GLU A 236 -20.53 13.93 9.36
N ILE A 237 -19.95 13.08 8.50
CA ILE A 237 -18.78 12.25 8.85
C ILE A 237 -17.58 13.16 9.14
N ILE A 238 -17.23 14.09 8.25
CA ILE A 238 -16.11 15.02 8.44
C ILE A 238 -16.28 15.81 9.74
N ARG A 239 -17.48 16.33 9.98
CA ARG A 239 -17.82 17.14 11.16
C ARG A 239 -17.74 16.34 12.46
N ARG A 240 -18.18 15.07 12.46
CA ARG A 240 -18.04 14.17 13.62
C ARG A 240 -16.60 13.72 13.87
N THR A 241 -15.80 13.62 12.80
CA THR A 241 -14.46 13.03 12.86
C THR A 241 -13.35 14.09 12.98
N GLY A 242 -13.69 15.39 12.93
CA GLY A 242 -12.73 16.49 13.08
C GLY A 242 -11.71 16.59 11.95
N MET A 243 -12.02 16.00 10.80
CA MET A 243 -11.12 15.95 9.65
C MET A 243 -11.05 17.34 8.99
N ASN A 244 -9.85 17.85 8.74
CA ASN A 244 -9.67 19.09 7.96
C ASN A 244 -10.29 18.91 6.55
N SER A 245 -10.92 19.93 6.00
CA SER A 245 -11.70 19.90 4.74
C SER A 245 -10.97 19.44 3.46
N LYS A 246 -9.70 19.02 3.55
CA LYS A 246 -8.91 18.39 2.49
C LYS A 246 -9.07 16.86 2.41
N THR A 247 -10.12 16.30 3.01
CA THR A 247 -10.21 14.87 3.36
C THR A 247 -11.36 14.12 2.67
N VAL A 248 -12.05 14.73 1.72
CA VAL A 248 -13.13 14.07 0.98
C VAL A 248 -12.57 13.54 -0.32
N PHE A 249 -12.60 12.22 -0.47
CA PHE A 249 -12.08 11.52 -1.63
C PHE A 249 -13.20 11.33 -2.64
N PRO A 250 -13.00 11.69 -3.92
CA PRO A 250 -13.97 11.36 -4.94
C PRO A 250 -13.92 9.86 -5.20
N PRO A 251 -14.99 9.25 -5.73
CA PRO A 251 -14.94 7.89 -6.25
C PRO A 251 -14.19 7.87 -7.59
N THR A 252 -12.87 8.09 -7.57
CA THR A 252 -12.03 8.12 -8.78
C THR A 252 -11.26 6.83 -9.01
N HIS A 253 -11.10 5.99 -7.99
CA HIS A 253 -10.35 4.74 -8.15
C HIS A 253 -11.27 3.62 -8.63
N PRO A 254 -10.85 2.85 -9.65
CA PRO A 254 -11.61 1.71 -10.12
C PRO A 254 -11.80 0.68 -9.01
N VAL A 255 -12.93 -0.03 -9.06
CA VAL A 255 -13.16 -1.16 -8.17
C VAL A 255 -12.10 -2.22 -8.48
N PRO A 256 -11.25 -2.59 -7.50
CA PRO A 256 -10.22 -3.60 -7.73
C PRO A 256 -10.88 -4.91 -8.15
N THR A 257 -10.41 -5.49 -9.24
CA THR A 257 -10.59 -6.93 -9.49
C THR A 257 -9.85 -7.70 -8.38
N PRO A 258 -10.28 -8.92 -7.99
CA PRO A 258 -9.58 -9.67 -6.95
C PRO A 258 -8.08 -9.69 -7.19
N LEU A 259 -7.31 -9.33 -6.16
CA LEU A 259 -5.85 -9.31 -6.23
C LEU A 259 -5.28 -10.69 -6.53
N PHE A 260 -6.07 -11.75 -6.37
CA PHE A 260 -5.74 -13.12 -6.72
C PHE A 260 -6.97 -13.74 -7.40
N GLU A 261 -6.79 -14.07 -8.68
CA GLU A 261 -7.62 -14.96 -9.47
C GLU A 261 -6.77 -16.19 -9.81
#